data_AF-A0AAV4Y8Y7-F1
#
_entry.id   AF-A0AAV4Y8Y7-F1
#
_cell.length_a   1.000
_cell.length_b   1.000
_cell.length_c   1.000
_cell.angle_alpha   90.00
_cell.angle_beta   90.00
_cell.angle_gamma   90.00
#
_symmetry.space_group_name_H-M   'P 1'
#
loop_
_entity.id
_entity.type
_entity.pdbx_description
1 polymer ?
#
loop_
_entity_poly.entity_id
_entity_poly.type
_entity_poly.pdbx_seq_one_letter_code
_entity_poly.pdbx_strand_id
1 'polypeptide(L)'
;MSLDILRRLYVTTFQPNQLSMNQKVYSDSQKAEFKDINLSVNNDSGAVVSMIVNRNGTKVVRLLLIRQHVRDAGTEDYRNLLLGFKYGGVPSVNSLHSLYNFQDKPWVFSQLLHMQRRLGKENFPLIEQSYFPNHKEMVSLHSKVFDFGTL
;
A
#
# COMPACT_ATOMS: atom_id res chain seq x y z
N MET A 1 -5.87 21.49 13.05
CA MET A 1 -6.05 20.07 13.42
C MET A 1 -5.41 19.27 12.29
N SER A 2 -4.17 18.83 12.51
CA SER A 2 -3.22 18.49 11.44
C SER A 2 -3.59 17.19 10.70
N LEU A 3 -3.35 17.15 9.38
CA LEU A 3 -3.45 15.99 8.48
C LEU A 3 -2.51 14.82 8.87
N ASP A 4 -1.72 14.95 9.95
CA ASP A 4 -0.73 13.98 10.44
C ASP A 4 -1.30 12.65 10.95
N ILE A 5 -2.62 12.52 11.12
CA ILE A 5 -3.25 11.27 11.60
C ILE A 5 -3.34 10.22 10.47
N LEU A 6 -3.34 10.65 9.20
CA LEU A 6 -3.50 9.76 8.04
C LEU A 6 -2.18 9.23 7.46
N ARG A 7 -1.02 9.66 7.97
CA ARG A 7 0.31 9.26 7.48
C ARG A 7 1.07 8.37 8.47
N ARG A 8 0.43 7.38 9.10
CA ARG A 8 1.07 6.58 10.16
C ARG A 8 1.00 5.10 9.86
N LEU A 9 2.12 4.39 9.94
CA LEU A 9 2.15 2.93 9.88
C LEU A 9 1.99 2.36 11.30
N TYR A 10 1.14 1.35 11.45
CA TYR A 10 0.92 0.67 12.72
C TYR A 10 1.60 -0.70 12.63
N VAL A 11 2.72 -0.86 13.34
CA VAL A 11 3.45 -2.13 13.44
C VAL A 11 2.99 -2.84 14.70
N THR A 12 2.19 -3.89 14.58
CA THR A 12 1.71 -4.60 15.77
C THR A 12 2.66 -5.75 16.09
N THR A 13 3.30 -5.71 17.27
CA THR A 13 4.10 -6.81 17.79
C THR A 13 3.28 -7.62 18.79
N PHE A 14 3.20 -8.93 18.63
CA PHE A 14 2.47 -9.80 19.55
C PHE A 14 3.45 -10.49 20.51
N GLN A 15 3.20 -10.36 21.82
CA GLN A 15 3.93 -11.06 22.87
C GLN A 15 3.40 -12.51 22.98
N PRO A 16 4.22 -13.56 22.84
CA PRO A 16 3.73 -14.94 22.76
C PRO A 16 3.07 -15.49 24.03
N ASN A 17 3.31 -14.90 25.20
CA ASN A 17 3.09 -15.57 26.48
C ASN A 17 1.75 -15.27 27.19
N GLN A 18 0.74 -14.73 26.51
CA GLN A 18 -0.56 -14.43 27.13
C GLN A 18 -1.71 -14.87 26.21
N LEU A 19 -1.88 -16.18 26.04
CA LEU A 19 -3.05 -16.80 25.42
C LEU A 19 -3.87 -17.48 26.52
N SER A 20 -4.64 -16.70 27.28
CA SER A 20 -5.70 -17.22 28.15
C SER A 20 -7.06 -16.71 27.66
N MET A 21 -8.02 -17.63 27.60
CA MET A 21 -9.27 -17.51 26.82
C MET A 21 -10.29 -16.45 27.28
N ASN A 22 -9.95 -15.50 28.16
CA ASN A 22 -10.93 -14.51 28.64
C ASN A 22 -10.37 -13.12 28.99
N GLN A 23 -9.16 -12.77 28.52
CA GLN A 23 -8.61 -11.44 28.79
C GLN A 23 -7.95 -10.83 27.55
N LYS A 24 -8.42 -9.61 27.26
CA LYS A 24 -7.89 -8.60 26.33
C LYS A 24 -6.48 -8.95 25.85
N VAL A 25 -6.39 -9.39 24.60
CA VAL A 25 -5.15 -9.57 23.84
C VAL A 25 -4.42 -8.22 23.83
N TYR A 26 -3.52 -7.99 24.78
CA TYR A 26 -2.62 -6.84 24.74
C TYR A 26 -1.55 -7.13 23.70
N SER A 27 -1.89 -6.89 22.44
CA SER A 27 -0.88 -6.72 21.41
C SER A 27 -0.14 -5.42 21.71
N ASP A 28 1.17 -5.49 21.97
CA ASP A 28 2.02 -4.29 22.01
C ASP A 28 2.05 -3.70 20.59
N SER A 29 1.13 -2.77 20.30
CA SER A 29 1.09 -2.07 19.03
C SER A 29 2.12 -0.94 19.06
N GLN A 30 3.13 -1.04 18.22
CA GLN A 30 4.14 0.00 18.03
C GLN A 30 3.78 0.85 16.81
N LYS A 31 3.79 2.17 16.98
CA LYS A 31 3.58 3.09 15.88
C LYS A 31 4.94 3.49 15.32
N ALA A 32 5.10 3.43 14.02
CA ALA A 32 6.31 3.83 13.31
C ALA A 32 5.93 4.44 11.97
N GLU A 33 6.81 5.23 11.37
CA GLU A 33 6.69 5.62 9.96
C GLU A 33 7.68 4.78 9.14
N PHE A 34 7.42 4.60 7.85
CA PHE A 34 8.33 3.83 6.98
C PHE A 34 9.78 4.35 7.02
N LYS A 35 9.97 5.66 7.12
CA LYS A 35 11.30 6.30 7.22
C LYS A 35 12.10 5.88 8.45
N ASP A 36 11.43 5.43 9.51
CA ASP A 36 12.06 5.06 10.77
C ASP A 36 12.25 3.54 10.92
N ILE A 37 11.99 2.78 9.85
CA ILE A 37 12.11 1.32 9.84
C ILE A 37 13.39 0.91 9.12
N ASN A 38 14.17 0.06 9.77
CA ASN A 38 15.24 -0.70 9.14
C ASN A 38 14.87 -2.19 9.13
N LEU A 39 15.04 -2.84 7.99
CA LEU A 39 14.58 -4.19 7.74
C LEU A 39 15.74 -5.04 7.26
N SER A 40 15.97 -6.17 7.95
CA SER A 40 16.89 -7.21 7.49
C SER A 40 16.13 -8.52 7.43
N VAL A 41 16.32 -9.27 6.34
CA VAL A 41 15.59 -10.50 6.12
C VAL A 41 16.58 -11.61 5.80
N ASN A 42 16.43 -12.74 6.48
CA ASN A 42 17.21 -13.93 6.23
C ASN A 42 16.24 -15.07 5.89
N ASN A 43 16.68 -15.97 5.00
CA ASN A 43 15.92 -17.15 4.59
C ASN A 43 15.58 -18.09 5.77
N ASP A 44 16.49 -18.23 6.74
CA ASP A 44 16.36 -19.22 7.81
C ASP A 44 15.55 -18.71 9.01
N SER A 45 15.60 -17.41 9.28
CA SER A 45 14.96 -16.77 10.44
C SER A 45 13.78 -15.86 10.09
N GLY A 46 13.48 -15.68 8.80
CA GLY A 46 12.41 -14.80 8.31
C GLY A 46 12.78 -13.31 8.38
N ALA A 47 11.77 -12.43 8.33
CA ALA A 47 11.98 -10.98 8.45
C ALA A 47 12.25 -10.56 9.90
N VAL A 48 13.41 -9.95 10.12
CA VAL A 48 13.76 -9.29 11.37
C VAL A 48 13.67 -7.77 11.15
N VAL A 49 12.74 -7.12 11.86
CA VAL A 49 12.47 -5.69 11.66
C VAL A 49 12.99 -4.90 12.84
N SER A 50 14.04 -4.11 12.63
CA SER A 50 14.52 -3.16 13.64
C SER A 50 13.87 -1.80 13.40
N MET A 51 13.07 -1.32 14.35
CA MET A 51 12.53 0.04 14.30
C MET A 51 13.50 1.00 14.99
N ILE A 52 13.86 2.09 14.30
CA ILE A 52 14.76 3.13 14.82
C ILE A 52 13.98 4.15 15.69
N VAL A 53 12.64 4.06 15.73
CA VAL A 53 11.76 5.05 16.39
C VAL A 53 11.98 5.17 17.90
N ASN A 54 12.51 4.16 18.58
CA ASN A 54 12.87 4.25 20.00
C ASN A 54 14.03 3.31 20.31
N ARG A 55 14.94 3.76 21.18
CA ARG A 55 16.25 3.19 21.58
C ARG A 55 16.25 1.73 22.11
N ASN A 56 15.24 0.91 21.83
CA ASN A 56 14.99 -0.36 22.49
C ASN A 56 14.98 -1.54 21.49
N GLY A 57 16.15 -1.85 20.94
CA GLY A 57 16.49 -3.17 20.40
C GLY A 57 15.77 -3.62 19.12
N THR A 58 16.23 -4.75 18.60
CA THR A 58 15.63 -5.45 17.45
C THR A 58 14.36 -6.18 17.89
N LYS A 59 13.26 -6.04 17.14
CA LYS A 59 12.00 -6.73 17.43
C LYS A 59 11.58 -7.62 16.28
N VAL A 60 11.00 -8.77 16.61
CA VAL A 60 10.39 -9.64 15.60
C VAL A 60 8.97 -9.16 15.34
N VAL A 61 8.70 -8.77 14.09
CA VAL A 61 7.37 -8.34 13.67
C VAL A 61 6.59 -9.55 13.18
N ARG A 62 5.38 -9.73 13.71
CA ARG A 62 4.50 -10.86 13.37
C ARG A 62 3.31 -10.45 12.51
N LEU A 63 2.91 -9.17 12.52
CA LEU A 63 1.80 -8.65 11.74
C LEU A 63 1.99 -7.15 11.44
N LEU A 64 1.68 -6.75 10.22
CA LEU A 64 1.76 -5.35 9.77
C LEU A 64 0.36 -4.77 9.51
N LEU A 65 0.06 -3.61 10.07
CA LEU A 65 -1.11 -2.80 9.72
C LEU A 65 -0.64 -1.53 8.99
N ILE A 66 -0.64 -1.59 7.66
CA ILE A 66 -0.09 -0.51 6.83
C ILE A 66 -1.18 0.51 6.55
N ARG A 67 -0.99 1.73 7.10
CA ARG A 67 -1.91 2.87 6.93
C ARG A 67 -1.21 4.11 6.37
N GLN A 68 0.06 3.98 5.98
CA GLN A 68 0.84 5.00 5.29
C GLN A 68 0.94 4.66 3.79
N HIS A 69 0.94 5.67 2.93
CA HIS A 69 1.23 5.47 1.51
C HIS A 69 2.66 4.98 1.32
N VAL A 70 2.82 3.93 0.52
CA VAL A 70 4.12 3.31 0.24
C VAL A 70 4.95 4.16 -0.72
N ARG A 71 4.27 4.93 -1.57
CA ARG A 71 4.88 5.88 -2.51
C ARG A 71 4.08 7.18 -2.44
N ASP A 72 4.75 8.29 -2.23
CA ASP A 72 4.18 9.62 -2.41
C ASP A 72 4.66 10.20 -3.75
N ALA A 73 4.02 11.24 -4.27
CA ALA A 73 4.39 11.90 -5.53
C ALA A 73 5.75 12.66 -5.46
N GLY A 74 6.39 12.67 -4.29
CA GLY A 74 7.71 13.24 -4.05
C GLY A 74 8.85 12.21 -4.12
N THR A 75 9.88 12.41 -3.30
CA THR A 75 11.11 11.60 -3.24
C THR A 75 11.02 10.33 -2.40
N GLU A 76 9.95 10.14 -1.62
CA GLU A 76 9.82 9.01 -0.70
C GLU A 76 9.21 7.78 -1.39
N ASP A 77 10.03 6.73 -1.55
CA ASP A 77 9.66 5.44 -2.11
C ASP A 77 10.06 4.31 -1.14
N TYR A 78 9.05 3.65 -0.57
CA TYR A 78 9.21 2.58 0.41
C TYR A 78 8.89 1.18 -0.15
N ARG A 79 8.91 1.02 -1.48
CA ARG A 79 8.63 -0.26 -2.14
C ARG A 79 9.62 -1.36 -1.74
N ASN A 80 10.87 -1.00 -1.50
CA ASN A 80 11.91 -1.88 -0.96
C ASN A 80 11.51 -2.49 0.39
N LEU A 81 10.88 -1.72 1.29
CA LEU A 81 10.39 -2.23 2.57
C LEU A 81 9.23 -3.22 2.38
N LEU A 82 8.28 -2.91 1.50
CA LEU A 82 7.21 -3.87 1.14
C LEU A 82 7.78 -5.19 0.61
N LEU A 83 8.78 -5.11 -0.28
CA LEU A 83 9.44 -6.29 -0.83
C LEU A 83 10.12 -7.11 0.28
N GLY A 84 10.85 -6.46 1.18
CA GLY A 84 11.46 -7.15 2.31
C GLY A 84 10.43 -7.81 3.23
N PHE A 85 9.33 -7.12 3.56
CA PHE A 85 8.26 -7.71 4.36
C PHE A 85 7.64 -8.93 3.68
N LYS A 86 7.46 -8.87 2.34
CA LYS A 86 6.94 -9.99 1.56
C LYS A 86 7.93 -11.15 1.52
N TYR A 87 9.20 -10.84 1.32
CA TYR A 87 10.30 -11.81 1.27
C TYR A 87 10.45 -12.56 2.60
N GLY A 88 10.33 -11.85 3.72
CA GLY A 88 10.39 -12.45 5.06
C GLY A 88 9.06 -13.01 5.57
N GLY A 89 8.06 -13.13 4.69
CA GLY A 89 6.79 -13.80 5.00
C GLY A 89 5.93 -13.11 6.04
N VAL A 90 6.08 -11.79 6.25
CA VAL A 90 5.32 -11.07 7.29
C VAL A 90 3.85 -10.90 6.87
N PRO A 91 2.89 -11.43 7.64
CA PRO A 91 1.47 -11.17 7.41
C PRO A 91 1.14 -9.68 7.48
N SER A 92 0.19 -9.21 6.67
CA SER A 92 -0.22 -7.80 6.67
C SER A 92 -1.70 -7.59 6.34
N VAL A 93 -2.26 -6.51 6.90
CA VAL A 93 -3.58 -5.96 6.59
C VAL A 93 -3.42 -4.51 6.10
N ASN A 94 -3.84 -4.13 4.90
CA ASN A 94 -4.19 -4.97 3.74
C ASN A 94 -3.01 -5.88 3.33
N SER A 95 -3.25 -6.88 2.47
CA SER A 95 -2.18 -7.78 2.02
C SER A 95 -1.03 -7.00 1.35
N LEU A 96 0.21 -7.45 1.57
CA LEU A 96 1.39 -6.84 0.92
C LEU A 96 1.28 -6.88 -0.61
N HIS A 97 0.62 -7.90 -1.17
CA HIS A 97 0.34 -7.98 -2.60
C HIS A 97 -0.62 -6.87 -3.08
N SER A 98 -1.73 -6.66 -2.37
CA SER A 98 -2.64 -5.55 -2.68
C SER A 98 -1.94 -4.19 -2.54
N LEU A 99 -1.14 -3.99 -1.50
CA LEU A 99 -0.39 -2.74 -1.30
C LEU A 99 0.64 -2.51 -2.40
N TYR A 100 1.25 -3.56 -2.92
CA TYR A 100 2.14 -3.48 -4.06
C TYR A 100 1.41 -3.03 -5.33
N ASN A 101 0.27 -3.66 -5.64
CA ASN A 101 -0.53 -3.32 -6.82
C ASN A 101 -1.23 -1.95 -6.72
N PHE A 102 -1.42 -1.41 -5.51
CA PHE A 102 -2.08 -0.12 -5.29
C PHE A 102 -1.18 1.10 -5.51
N GLN A 103 0.08 0.90 -5.92
CA GLN A 103 1.04 2.00 -6.12
C GLN A 103 0.69 2.88 -7.32
N ASP A 104 0.08 2.30 -8.37
CA ASP A 104 -0.28 3.01 -9.59
C ASP A 104 -1.80 3.17 -9.69
N LYS A 105 -2.27 4.42 -9.63
CA LYS A 105 -3.70 4.76 -9.74
C LYS A 105 -4.33 4.21 -11.03
N PRO A 106 -3.71 4.32 -12.22
CA PRO A 106 -4.28 3.74 -13.44
C PRO A 106 -4.42 2.22 -13.36
N TRP A 107 -3.48 1.53 -12.70
CA TRP A 107 -3.55 0.09 -12.50
C TRP A 107 -4.77 -0.29 -11.64
N VAL A 108 -4.98 0.41 -10.52
CA VAL A 108 -6.16 0.19 -9.67
C VAL A 108 -7.45 0.53 -10.43
N PHE A 109 -7.47 1.63 -11.19
CA PHE A 109 -8.62 2.03 -11.99
C PHE A 109 -9.00 0.97 -13.04
N SER A 110 -8.01 0.27 -13.62
CA SER A 110 -8.29 -0.84 -14.55
C SER A 110 -9.12 -1.97 -13.93
N GLN A 111 -8.96 -2.22 -12.62
CA GLN A 111 -9.77 -3.21 -11.89
C GLN A 111 -11.21 -2.72 -11.74
N LEU A 112 -11.41 -1.42 -11.51
CA LEU A 112 -12.74 -0.80 -11.48
C LEU A 112 -13.42 -0.87 -12.85
N LEU A 113 -12.68 -0.62 -13.94
CA LEU A 113 -13.18 -0.79 -15.31
C LEU A 113 -13.58 -2.23 -15.59
N HIS A 114 -12.81 -3.21 -15.12
CA HIS A 114 -13.16 -4.62 -15.26
C HIS A 114 -14.47 -4.96 -14.52
N MET A 115 -14.66 -4.41 -13.31
CA MET A 115 -15.93 -4.55 -12.59
C MET A 115 -17.10 -3.89 -13.33
N GLN A 116 -16.91 -2.68 -13.87
CA GLN A 116 -17.93 -2.01 -14.66
C GLN A 116 -18.35 -2.83 -15.88
N ARG A 117 -17.40 -3.44 -16.60
CA ARG A 117 -17.70 -4.29 -17.77
C ARG A 117 -18.53 -5.52 -17.39
N ARG A 118 -18.33 -6.06 -16.19
CA ARG A 118 -19.06 -7.23 -15.70
C ARG A 118 -20.45 -6.89 -15.16
N LEU A 119 -20.59 -5.74 -14.48
CA LEU A 119 -21.82 -5.35 -13.80
C LEU A 119 -22.73 -4.43 -14.64
N GLY A 120 -22.18 -3.80 -15.68
CA GLY A 120 -22.86 -2.79 -16.49
C GLY A 120 -22.75 -1.39 -15.89
N LYS A 121 -22.85 -0.35 -16.74
CA LYS A 121 -22.74 1.06 -16.33
C LYS A 121 -23.82 1.49 -15.32
N GLU A 122 -25.03 0.95 -15.45
CA GLU A 122 -26.16 1.24 -14.55
C GLU A 122 -25.89 0.78 -13.11
N ASN A 123 -25.34 -0.43 -12.93
CA ASN A 123 -25.09 -1.01 -11.60
C ASN A 123 -23.75 -0.56 -11.00
N PHE A 124 -22.79 -0.17 -11.85
CA PHE A 124 -21.48 0.31 -11.44
C PHE A 124 -21.09 1.56 -12.25
N PRO A 125 -21.63 2.75 -11.91
CA PRO A 125 -21.40 3.98 -12.64
C PRO A 125 -20.00 4.54 -12.32
N LEU A 126 -18.99 4.08 -13.06
CA LEU A 126 -17.63 4.59 -13.03
C LEU A 126 -17.51 5.81 -13.95
N ILE A 127 -16.80 6.85 -13.47
CA ILE A 127 -16.48 8.04 -14.27
C ILE A 127 -15.72 7.66 -15.54
N GLU A 128 -16.05 8.31 -16.65
CA GLU A 128 -15.31 8.13 -17.90
C GLU A 128 -13.94 8.80 -17.80
N GLN A 129 -12.88 8.01 -17.98
CA GLN A 129 -11.51 8.47 -17.90
C GLN A 129 -10.67 7.83 -19.01
N SER A 130 -9.85 8.65 -19.66
CA SER A 130 -8.87 8.21 -20.66
C SER A 130 -7.49 8.08 -20.03
N TYR A 131 -6.79 6.97 -20.28
CA TYR A 131 -5.42 6.76 -19.87
C TYR A 131 -4.45 7.04 -21.02
N PHE A 132 -3.42 7.86 -20.76
CA PHE A 132 -2.36 8.16 -21.70
C PHE A 132 -1.03 7.63 -21.17
N PRO A 133 -0.37 6.68 -21.88
CA PRO A 133 0.92 6.16 -21.45
C PRO A 133 2.01 7.24 -21.41
N ASN A 134 1.88 8.27 -22.27
CA ASN A 134 2.80 9.39 -22.35
C ASN A 134 2.09 10.64 -22.92
N HIS A 135 2.76 11.79 -22.86
CA HIS A 135 2.21 13.08 -23.27
C HIS A 135 1.92 13.19 -24.78
N LYS A 136 2.57 12.41 -25.65
CA LYS A 136 2.38 12.52 -27.11
C LYS A 136 0.97 12.10 -27.52
N GLU A 137 0.43 11.09 -26.84
CA GLU A 137 -0.93 10.60 -27.09
C GLU A 137 -2.01 11.62 -26.70
N MET A 138 -1.71 12.51 -25.76
CA MET A 138 -2.67 13.52 -25.28
C MET A 138 -3.01 14.55 -26.36
N VAL A 139 -2.04 14.91 -27.21
CA VAL A 139 -2.23 15.91 -28.27
C VAL A 139 -2.99 15.33 -29.46
N SER A 140 -2.76 14.05 -29.81
CA SER A 140 -3.40 13.39 -30.96
C SER A 140 -4.90 13.21 -30.81
N LEU A 141 -5.40 13.08 -29.58
CA LEU A 141 -6.83 12.99 -29.31
C LEU A 141 -7.53 14.33 -29.45
N HIS A 142 -6.87 15.42 -29.06
CA HIS A 142 -7.44 16.74 -29.27
C HIS A 142 -7.64 17.00 -30.76
N SER A 143 -6.64 16.70 -31.61
CA SER A 143 -6.78 16.88 -33.06
C SER A 143 -7.85 15.98 -33.68
N LYS A 144 -7.96 14.71 -33.25
CA LYS A 144 -8.98 13.78 -33.77
C LYS A 144 -10.41 14.13 -33.39
N VAL A 145 -10.65 14.79 -32.25
CA VAL A 145 -11.99 15.23 -31.85
C VAL A 145 -12.49 16.41 -32.71
N PHE A 146 -11.59 17.25 -33.23
CA PHE A 146 -11.97 18.36 -34.14
C PHE A 146 -12.15 17.93 -35.61
N ASP A 147 -11.61 16.78 -36.03
CA ASP A 147 -11.73 16.30 -37.41
C ASP A 147 -13.04 15.54 -37.73
N PHE A 148 -13.91 15.27 -36.74
CA PHE A 148 -15.23 14.66 -36.97
C PHE A 148 -16.31 15.66 -37.44
N GLY A 149 -15.94 16.90 -37.79
CA GLY A 149 -16.85 17.96 -38.24
C GLY A 149 -16.91 18.18 -39.76
N THR A 150 -16.18 17.42 -40.57
CA THR A 150 -16.25 17.51 -42.03
C THR A 150 -16.26 16.12 -42.64
N LEU A 151 -17.46 15.58 -42.83
CA LEU A 151 -17.92 14.79 -43.99
C LEU A 151 -19.44 14.62 -43.88
#